data_AF-A0A7S2RCP5-F1
#
_entry.id   AF-A0A7S2RCP5-F1
#
_cell.length_a   1.000
_cell.length_b   1.000
_cell.length_c   1.000
_cell.angle_alpha   90.00
_cell.angle_beta   90.00
_cell.angle_gamma   90.00
#
_symmetry.space_group_name_H-M   'P 1'
#
loop_
_entity.id
_entity.type
_entity.pdbx_description
1 polymer ?
#
loop_
_entity_poly.entity_id
_entity_poly.type
_entity_poly.pdbx_seq_one_letter_code
_entity_poly.pdbx_strand_id
1 'polypeptide(L)'
;GLVFSGLMLLVLIRIPKFMIKASLIGSVVASGIWALAALSMKMWGAGVIGIIFFAISICYAFAVWSRIPFATANLTTACKAVNSNCGITVVAYFMVSLAFGWSLLWTVAFGGVWDKTYTCSTKTDRDGTTRNSCTGNLGYVFLLLVSYFFTHQVLKNALHATVAGVVGTWWFVPEDGKSCCSPAVIGSWYRSMTSSLGSICFGSLLVAIIQALRTMANAARSQDDGNGMLLCLAECILSCLESIIEYFNKWAFVYVGLYGYSYIEAGKNV
;
A
#
# COMPACT_ATOMS: atom_id res chain seq x y z
N GLY A 1 14.04 4.30 -7.29
CA GLY A 1 12.60 4.15 -7.04
C GLY A 1 11.77 5.03 -7.98
N LEU A 2 11.67 6.33 -7.69
CA LEU A 2 10.81 7.29 -8.42
C LEU A 2 11.00 7.32 -9.95
N VAL A 3 12.25 7.40 -10.43
CA VAL A 3 12.55 7.41 -11.87
C VAL A 3 12.09 6.13 -12.57
N PHE A 4 12.30 4.98 -11.91
CA PHE A 4 11.86 3.68 -12.41
C PHE A 4 10.33 3.58 -12.43
N SER A 5 9.64 4.04 -11.38
CA SER A 5 8.18 4.09 -11.35
C SER A 5 7.60 4.99 -12.44
N GLY A 6 8.26 6.13 -12.73
CA GLY A 6 7.88 7.02 -13.81
C GLY A 6 8.04 6.40 -15.20
N LEU A 7 9.18 5.75 -15.44
CA LEU A 7 9.40 4.99 -16.67
C LEU A 7 8.34 3.88 -16.83
N MET A 8 8.03 3.14 -15.77
CA MET A 8 7.02 2.10 -15.82
C MET A 8 5.61 2.65 -16.09
N LEU A 9 5.27 3.81 -15.55
CA LEU A 9 4.00 4.49 -15.86
C LEU A 9 3.93 4.90 -17.34
N LEU A 10 5.00 5.45 -17.90
CA LEU A 10 5.06 5.82 -19.33
C LEU A 10 4.94 4.59 -20.23
N VAL A 11 5.61 3.48 -19.87
CA VAL A 11 5.50 2.20 -20.58
C VAL A 11 4.06 1.64 -20.50
N LEU A 12 3.41 1.76 -19.34
CA LEU A 12 2.01 1.34 -19.14
C LEU A 12 1.04 2.13 -20.03
N ILE A 13 1.23 3.44 -20.11
CA ILE A 13 0.40 4.32 -20.95
C ILE A 13 0.62 4.01 -22.43
N ARG A 14 1.85 3.67 -22.84
CA ARG A 14 2.20 3.46 -24.25
C ARG A 14 1.78 2.08 -24.77
N ILE A 15 1.94 1.01 -23.97
CA ILE A 15 1.72 -0.37 -24.43
C ILE A 15 1.05 -1.27 -23.38
N PRO A 16 -0.22 -0.97 -22.97
CA PRO A 16 -0.91 -1.71 -21.91
C PRO A 16 -1.12 -3.20 -22.25
N LYS A 17 -1.39 -3.53 -23.53
CA LYS A 17 -1.52 -4.92 -24.01
C LYS A 17 -0.27 -5.75 -23.77
N PHE A 18 0.89 -5.18 -24.10
CA PHE A 18 2.16 -5.86 -23.93
C PHE A 18 2.45 -6.08 -22.46
N MET A 19 2.20 -5.08 -21.61
CA MET A 19 2.44 -5.19 -20.16
C MET A 19 1.62 -6.30 -19.50
N ILE A 20 0.34 -6.46 -19.84
CA ILE A 20 -0.49 -7.55 -19.28
C ILE A 20 0.06 -8.92 -19.68
N LYS A 21 0.49 -9.09 -20.95
CA LYS A 21 1.09 -10.35 -21.40
C LYS A 21 2.47 -10.58 -20.79
N ALA A 22 3.29 -9.54 -20.72
CA ALA A 22 4.64 -9.59 -20.18
C ALA A 22 4.64 -9.90 -18.67
N SER A 23 3.70 -9.35 -17.90
CA SER A 23 3.59 -9.67 -16.47
C SER A 23 3.11 -11.11 -16.23
N LEU A 24 2.18 -11.61 -17.05
CA LEU A 24 1.68 -12.98 -16.96
C LEU A 24 2.73 -14.01 -17.38
N ILE A 25 3.42 -13.79 -18.49
CA ILE A 25 4.51 -14.67 -18.93
C ILE A 25 5.68 -14.55 -17.95
N GLY A 26 5.97 -13.34 -17.48
CA GLY A 26 7.02 -13.06 -16.50
C GLY A 26 6.80 -13.79 -15.18
N SER A 27 5.57 -13.87 -14.67
CA SER A 27 5.27 -14.62 -13.44
C SER A 27 5.46 -16.13 -13.61
N VAL A 28 5.08 -16.69 -14.75
CA VAL A 28 5.32 -18.10 -15.10
C VAL A 28 6.83 -18.37 -15.19
N VAL A 29 7.58 -17.52 -15.89
CA VAL A 29 9.04 -17.67 -16.01
C VAL A 29 9.72 -17.53 -14.64
N ALA A 30 9.35 -16.53 -13.84
CA ALA A 30 9.95 -16.30 -12.52
C ALA A 30 9.69 -17.48 -11.55
N SER A 31 8.47 -18.01 -11.53
CA SER A 31 8.15 -19.20 -10.72
C SER A 31 8.89 -20.45 -11.21
N GLY A 32 9.11 -20.60 -12.52
CA GLY A 32 9.93 -21.67 -13.08
C GLY A 32 11.41 -21.56 -12.70
N ILE A 33 11.99 -20.35 -12.79
CA ILE A 33 13.36 -20.07 -12.35
C ILE A 33 13.52 -20.39 -10.86
N TRP A 34 12.57 -19.94 -10.02
CA TRP A 34 12.59 -20.23 -8.59
C TRP A 34 12.58 -21.73 -8.29
N ALA A 35 11.71 -22.49 -8.96
CA ALA A 35 11.64 -23.94 -8.80
C ALA A 35 12.96 -24.62 -9.20
N LEU A 36 13.54 -24.24 -10.36
CA LEU A 36 14.81 -24.79 -10.82
C LEU A 36 15.98 -24.45 -9.89
N ALA A 37 16.05 -23.20 -9.43
CA ALA A 37 17.07 -22.76 -8.49
C ALA A 37 17.00 -23.54 -7.17
N ALA A 38 15.80 -23.73 -6.60
CA ALA A 38 15.60 -24.49 -5.37
C ALA A 38 16.03 -25.97 -5.51
N LEU A 39 15.74 -26.61 -6.65
CA LEU A 39 16.19 -27.97 -6.94
C LEU A 39 17.71 -28.05 -7.12
N SER A 40 18.32 -27.07 -7.79
CA SER A 40 19.78 -27.04 -8.00
C SER A 40 20.58 -26.89 -6.70
N MET A 41 20.03 -26.19 -5.71
CA MET A 41 20.62 -26.01 -4.38
C MET A 41 20.32 -27.18 -3.42
N LYS A 42 19.75 -28.29 -3.91
CA LYS A 42 19.36 -29.48 -3.12
C LYS A 42 18.34 -29.20 -1.99
N MET A 43 17.55 -28.13 -2.12
CA MET A 43 16.48 -27.80 -1.18
C MET A 43 15.17 -28.47 -1.60
N TRP A 44 15.05 -29.78 -1.38
CA TRP A 44 13.93 -30.60 -1.88
C TRP A 44 12.54 -30.08 -1.50
N GLY A 45 12.34 -29.62 -0.25
CA GLY A 45 11.06 -29.08 0.20
C GLY A 45 10.64 -27.79 -0.53
N ALA A 46 11.58 -26.85 -0.67
CA ALA A 46 11.35 -25.61 -1.42
C ALA A 46 11.16 -25.87 -2.93
N GLY A 47 11.85 -26.89 -3.46
CA GLY A 47 11.70 -27.33 -4.85
C GLY A 47 10.29 -27.84 -5.14
N VAL A 48 9.73 -28.73 -4.29
CA VAL A 48 8.35 -29.23 -4.45
C VAL A 48 7.34 -28.08 -4.39
N ILE A 49 7.47 -27.18 -3.41
CA ILE A 49 6.60 -25.99 -3.30
C ILE A 49 6.72 -25.12 -4.56
N GLY A 50 7.94 -24.89 -5.05
CA GLY A 50 8.19 -24.11 -6.27
C GLY A 50 7.52 -24.72 -7.51
N ILE A 51 7.56 -26.04 -7.69
CA ILE A 51 6.89 -26.74 -8.78
C ILE A 51 5.37 -26.55 -8.69
N ILE A 52 4.79 -26.64 -7.49
CA ILE A 52 3.35 -26.41 -7.28
C ILE A 52 2.97 -24.99 -7.70
N PHE A 53 3.72 -23.97 -7.26
CA PHE A 53 3.48 -22.58 -7.67
C PHE A 53 3.64 -22.36 -9.18
N PHE A 54 4.60 -23.02 -9.81
CA PHE A 54 4.79 -22.98 -11.26
C PHE A 54 3.59 -23.59 -12.00
N ALA A 55 3.12 -24.76 -11.57
CA ALA A 55 1.93 -25.41 -12.14
C ALA A 55 0.67 -24.54 -11.97
N ILE A 56 0.45 -23.98 -10.78
CA ILE A 56 -0.67 -23.05 -10.52
C ILE A 56 -0.55 -21.81 -11.43
N SER A 57 0.66 -21.25 -11.60
CA SER A 57 0.89 -20.08 -12.45
C SER A 57 0.58 -20.36 -13.91
N ILE A 58 0.93 -21.55 -14.42
CA ILE A 58 0.59 -22.00 -15.78
C ILE A 58 -0.93 -22.16 -15.93
N CYS A 59 -1.58 -22.88 -15.01
CA CYS A 59 -3.03 -23.07 -15.03
C CYS A 59 -3.78 -21.73 -14.98
N TYR A 60 -3.33 -20.82 -14.11
CA TYR A 60 -3.86 -19.46 -14.00
C TYR A 60 -3.68 -18.68 -15.31
N ALA A 61 -2.50 -18.76 -15.93
CA ALA A 61 -2.24 -18.09 -17.20
C ALA A 61 -3.24 -18.56 -18.26
N PHE A 62 -3.41 -19.86 -18.45
CA PHE A 62 -4.39 -20.42 -19.39
C PHE A 62 -5.83 -19.99 -19.09
N ALA A 63 -6.24 -19.98 -17.82
CA ALA A 63 -7.60 -19.58 -17.42
C ALA A 63 -7.90 -18.10 -17.72
N VAL A 64 -6.90 -17.22 -17.57
CA VAL A 64 -7.07 -15.76 -17.75
C VAL A 64 -6.82 -15.31 -19.19
N TRP A 65 -6.18 -16.13 -20.05
CA TRP A 65 -5.86 -15.78 -21.44
C TRP A 65 -7.07 -15.27 -22.24
N SER A 66 -8.25 -15.85 -22.05
CA SER A 66 -9.49 -15.42 -22.70
C SER A 66 -10.02 -14.07 -22.22
N ARG A 67 -9.67 -13.65 -20.99
CA ARG A 67 -10.11 -12.38 -20.36
C ARG A 67 -9.15 -11.21 -20.59
N ILE A 68 -7.97 -11.45 -21.17
CA ILE A 68 -6.98 -10.40 -21.49
C ILE A 68 -7.57 -9.26 -22.35
N PRO A 69 -8.42 -9.50 -23.36
CA PRO A 69 -9.00 -8.42 -24.17
C PRO A 69 -9.86 -7.45 -23.36
N PHE A 70 -10.66 -7.97 -22.43
CA PHE A 70 -11.49 -7.15 -21.54
C PHE A 70 -10.64 -6.31 -20.57
N ALA A 71 -9.67 -6.95 -19.91
CA ALA A 71 -8.73 -6.25 -19.03
C ALA A 71 -7.95 -5.15 -19.77
N THR A 72 -7.54 -5.44 -21.01
CA THR A 72 -6.89 -4.49 -21.89
C THR A 72 -7.77 -3.28 -22.18
N ALA A 73 -9.05 -3.47 -22.50
CA ALA A 73 -9.96 -2.38 -22.80
C ALA A 73 -10.09 -1.44 -21.59
N ASN A 74 -10.29 -2.00 -20.39
CA ASN A 74 -10.37 -1.22 -19.15
C ASN A 74 -9.06 -0.46 -18.86
N LEU A 75 -7.92 -1.13 -18.97
CA LEU A 75 -6.61 -0.51 -18.75
C LEU A 75 -6.33 0.59 -19.78
N THR A 76 -6.67 0.37 -21.05
CA THR A 76 -6.49 1.36 -22.12
C THR A 76 -7.34 2.60 -21.87
N THR A 77 -8.59 2.43 -21.42
CA THR A 77 -9.47 3.55 -21.03
C THR A 77 -8.89 4.32 -19.84
N ALA A 78 -8.42 3.62 -18.81
CA ALA A 78 -7.77 4.25 -17.65
C ALA A 78 -6.50 5.03 -18.06
N CYS A 79 -5.64 4.44 -18.89
CA CYS A 79 -4.45 5.10 -19.42
C CYS A 79 -4.80 6.33 -20.27
N LYS A 80 -5.89 6.27 -21.05
CA LYS A 80 -6.35 7.41 -21.85
C LYS A 80 -6.79 8.58 -20.97
N ALA A 81 -7.49 8.31 -19.86
CA ALA A 81 -7.89 9.33 -18.89
C ALA A 81 -6.67 10.01 -18.25
N VAL A 82 -5.68 9.22 -17.83
CA VAL A 82 -4.42 9.73 -17.24
C VAL A 82 -3.60 10.52 -18.26
N ASN A 83 -3.47 10.02 -19.50
CA ASN A 83 -2.71 10.69 -20.55
C ASN A 83 -3.38 12.00 -21.01
N SER A 84 -4.71 12.09 -20.93
CA SER A 84 -5.44 13.33 -21.21
C SER A 84 -5.26 14.38 -20.10
N ASN A 85 -4.95 13.95 -18.87
CA ASN A 85 -4.80 14.80 -17.69
C ASN A 85 -3.40 14.61 -17.06
N CYS A 86 -2.35 15.05 -17.76
CA CYS A 86 -0.97 14.90 -17.30
C CYS A 86 -0.74 15.46 -15.87
N GLY A 87 -1.50 16.47 -15.44
CA GLY A 87 -1.44 17.03 -14.09
C GLY A 87 -1.73 16.04 -12.97
N ILE A 88 -2.47 14.95 -13.23
CA ILE A 88 -2.63 13.85 -12.26
C ILE A 88 -1.26 13.27 -11.88
N THR A 89 -0.38 13.12 -12.86
CA THR A 89 0.97 12.57 -12.64
C THR A 89 1.82 13.52 -11.80
N VAL A 90 1.69 14.84 -12.03
CA VAL A 90 2.38 15.87 -11.23
C VAL A 90 1.90 15.82 -9.78
N VAL A 91 0.58 15.75 -9.56
CA VAL A 91 -0.02 15.63 -8.24
C VAL A 91 0.45 14.35 -7.52
N ALA A 92 0.53 13.23 -8.24
CA ALA A 92 1.05 11.97 -7.70
C ALA A 92 2.51 12.09 -7.24
N TYR A 93 3.40 12.68 -8.05
CA TYR A 93 4.79 12.89 -7.66
C TYR A 93 4.94 13.85 -6.49
N PHE A 94 4.11 14.89 -6.43
CA PHE A 94 4.08 15.80 -5.29
C PHE A 94 3.70 15.06 -4.00
N MET A 95 2.64 14.24 -4.04
CA MET A 95 2.21 13.41 -2.90
C MET A 95 3.27 12.41 -2.45
N VAL A 96 3.97 11.76 -3.39
CA VAL A 96 5.08 10.85 -3.06
C VAL A 96 6.27 11.60 -2.46
N SER A 97 6.55 12.81 -2.95
CA SER A 97 7.62 13.66 -2.40
C SER A 97 7.32 14.09 -0.97
N LEU A 98 6.06 14.43 -0.67
CA LEU A 98 5.60 14.70 0.70
C LEU A 98 5.72 13.46 1.59
N ALA A 99 5.34 12.27 1.11
CA ALA A 99 5.48 11.02 1.86
C ALA A 99 6.96 10.71 2.19
N PHE A 100 7.85 10.97 1.23
CA PHE A 100 9.29 10.82 1.44
C PHE A 100 9.83 11.82 2.47
N GLY A 101 9.48 13.10 2.34
CA GLY A 101 9.87 14.13 3.30
C GLY A 101 9.36 13.83 4.72
N TRP A 102 8.11 13.36 4.83
CA TRP A 102 7.54 12.89 6.09
C TRP A 102 8.30 11.69 6.66
N SER A 103 8.70 10.73 5.82
CA SER A 103 9.48 9.58 6.26
C SER A 103 10.84 9.99 6.83
N LEU A 104 11.53 10.97 6.21
CA LEU A 104 12.77 11.52 6.74
C LEU A 104 12.55 12.18 8.11
N LEU A 105 11.54 13.05 8.22
CA LEU A 105 11.20 13.70 9.49
C LEU A 105 10.86 12.66 10.57
N TRP A 106 10.07 11.66 10.22
CA TRP A 106 9.68 10.59 11.12
C TRP A 106 10.89 9.77 11.59
N THR A 107 11.85 9.46 10.73
CA THR A 107 13.06 8.72 11.14
C THR A 107 13.91 9.48 12.15
N VAL A 108 14.03 10.81 12.01
CA VAL A 108 14.72 11.65 13.00
C VAL A 108 13.96 11.67 14.32
N ALA A 109 12.64 11.86 14.29
CA ALA A 109 11.81 11.84 15.48
C ALA A 109 11.86 10.48 16.20
N PHE A 110 11.77 9.38 15.44
CA PHE A 110 11.88 8.03 15.97
C PHE A 110 13.25 7.80 16.61
N GLY A 111 14.35 8.19 15.96
CA GLY A 111 15.70 8.07 16.52
C GLY A 111 15.87 8.85 17.83
N GLY A 112 15.35 10.08 17.89
CA GLY A 112 15.41 10.89 19.12
C GLY A 112 14.59 10.32 20.27
N VAL A 113 13.38 9.82 19.98
CA VAL A 113 12.55 9.14 21.00
C VAL A 113 13.20 7.83 21.43
N TRP A 114 13.77 7.08 20.51
CA TRP A 114 14.47 5.83 20.80
C TRP A 114 15.64 6.06 21.75
N ASP A 115 16.52 7.01 21.47
CA ASP A 115 17.65 7.36 22.33
C ASP A 115 17.22 7.75 23.76
N LYS A 116 16.12 8.50 23.90
CA LYS A 116 15.64 8.98 25.21
C LYS A 116 14.85 7.94 26.00
N THR A 117 14.10 7.08 25.34
CA THR A 117 13.16 6.15 26.00
C THR A 117 13.70 4.74 26.11
N TYR A 118 14.72 4.38 25.32
CA TYR A 118 15.38 3.09 25.39
C TYR A 118 16.45 3.12 26.49
N THR A 119 16.10 2.59 27.65
CA THR A 119 17.03 2.51 28.78
C THR A 119 17.48 1.08 28.99
N CYS A 120 18.79 0.88 29.05
CA CYS A 120 19.40 -0.41 29.37
C CYS A 120 19.91 -0.39 30.81
N SER A 121 19.47 -1.35 31.61
CA SER A 121 19.93 -1.56 32.97
C SER A 121 20.62 -2.91 33.07
N THR A 122 21.82 -2.91 33.62
CA THR A 122 22.58 -4.12 33.93
C THR A 122 22.17 -4.60 35.32
N LYS A 123 21.64 -5.81 35.39
CA LYS A 123 21.32 -6.49 36.65
C LYS A 123 22.27 -7.66 36.86
N THR A 124 22.92 -7.69 38.01
CA THR A 124 23.73 -8.85 38.43
C THR A 124 22.88 -9.71 39.35
N ASP A 125 22.57 -10.93 38.90
CA ASP A 125 21.84 -11.91 39.70
C ASP A 125 22.73 -12.42 40.85
N ARG A 126 22.09 -13.01 41.88
CA ARG A 126 22.77 -13.55 43.07
C ARG A 126 23.81 -14.63 42.76
N ASP A 127 23.69 -15.29 41.61
CA ASP A 127 24.63 -16.31 41.12
C ASP A 127 25.87 -15.71 40.41
N GLY A 128 26.01 -14.37 40.41
CA GLY A 128 27.11 -13.66 39.74
C GLY A 128 26.90 -13.41 38.25
N THR A 129 25.80 -13.92 37.68
CA THR A 129 25.44 -13.74 36.27
C THR A 129 24.96 -12.32 36.01
N THR A 130 25.63 -11.61 35.10
CA THR A 130 25.23 -10.27 34.67
C THR A 130 24.30 -10.35 33.46
N ARG A 131 23.09 -9.78 33.58
CA ARG A 131 22.10 -9.69 32.50
C ARG A 131 21.82 -8.23 32.17
N ASN A 132 21.87 -7.89 30.89
CA ASN A 132 21.45 -6.58 30.41
C ASN A 132 19.98 -6.65 30.00
N SER A 133 19.12 -5.88 30.67
CA SER A 133 17.72 -5.71 30.29
C SER A 133 17.52 -4.31 29.73
N CYS A 134 17.08 -4.21 28.48
CA CYS A 134 16.73 -2.95 27.85
C CYS A 134 15.22 -2.84 27.72
N THR A 135 14.65 -1.72 28.18
CA THR A 135 13.20 -1.47 28.13
C THR A 135 12.95 -0.17 27.39
N GLY A 136 12.10 -0.23 26.37
CA GLY A 136 11.56 0.93 25.67
C GLY A 136 10.09 1.15 26.04
N ASN A 137 9.64 2.40 26.00
CA ASN A 137 8.22 2.70 26.21
C ASN A 137 7.41 2.42 24.93
N LEU A 138 6.68 1.30 24.95
CA LEU A 138 5.85 0.82 23.83
C LEU A 138 4.77 1.82 23.42
N GLY A 139 4.29 2.68 24.33
CA GLY A 139 3.28 3.70 24.03
C GLY A 139 3.78 4.77 23.05
N TYR A 140 5.01 5.26 23.23
CA TYR A 140 5.60 6.21 22.29
C TYR A 140 5.87 5.58 20.93
N VAL A 141 6.34 4.33 20.90
CA VAL A 141 6.54 3.57 19.66
C VAL A 141 5.21 3.39 18.93
N PHE A 142 4.14 3.02 19.64
CA PHE A 142 2.81 2.89 19.08
C PHE A 142 2.31 4.19 18.44
N LEU A 143 2.37 5.31 19.16
CA LEU A 143 1.91 6.60 18.65
C LEU A 143 2.74 7.07 17.44
N LEU A 144 4.04 6.82 17.44
CA LEU A 144 4.90 7.09 16.27
C LEU A 144 4.52 6.21 15.08
N LEU A 145 4.24 4.92 15.28
CA LEU A 145 3.77 4.04 14.21
C LEU A 145 2.42 4.49 13.66
N VAL A 146 1.47 4.84 14.54
CA VAL A 146 0.17 5.39 14.11
C VAL A 146 0.38 6.66 13.29
N SER A 147 1.25 7.58 13.73
CA SER A 147 1.60 8.80 13.01
C SER A 147 2.21 8.51 11.63
N TYR A 148 3.09 7.51 11.53
CA TYR A 148 3.70 7.08 10.27
C TYR A 148 2.67 6.53 9.29
N PHE A 149 1.89 5.54 9.71
CA PHE A 149 0.89 4.89 8.86
C PHE A 149 -0.26 5.83 8.51
N PHE A 150 -0.69 6.67 9.44
CA PHE A 150 -1.76 7.64 9.22
C PHE A 150 -1.41 8.60 8.09
N THR A 151 -0.24 9.24 8.14
CA THR A 151 0.16 10.19 7.09
C THR A 151 0.29 9.50 5.73
N HIS A 152 0.86 8.29 5.68
CA HIS A 152 0.96 7.53 4.42
C HIS A 152 -0.42 7.16 3.85
N GLN A 153 -1.35 6.71 4.70
CA GLN A 153 -2.71 6.40 4.30
C GLN A 153 -3.44 7.66 3.82
N VAL A 154 -3.31 8.79 4.51
CA VAL A 154 -3.93 10.06 4.10
C VAL A 154 -3.41 10.52 2.74
N LEU A 155 -2.09 10.53 2.52
CA LEU A 155 -1.51 10.94 1.23
C LEU A 155 -1.96 10.01 0.09
N LYS A 156 -1.95 8.68 0.32
CA LYS A 156 -2.41 7.67 -0.65
C LYS A 156 -3.89 7.85 -1.00
N ASN A 157 -4.74 8.00 0.02
CA ASN A 157 -6.18 8.06 -0.14
C ASN A 157 -6.66 9.42 -0.68
N ALA A 158 -5.97 10.52 -0.35
CA ALA A 158 -6.21 11.82 -0.95
C ALA A 158 -5.87 11.83 -2.45
N LEU A 159 -4.75 11.20 -2.84
CA LEU A 159 -4.44 10.99 -4.25
C LEU A 159 -5.50 10.11 -4.93
N HIS A 160 -5.94 9.03 -4.30
CA HIS A 160 -6.96 8.13 -4.86
C HIS A 160 -8.31 8.83 -5.07
N ALA A 161 -8.77 9.61 -4.10
CA ALA A 161 -9.99 10.43 -4.23
C ALA A 161 -9.83 11.51 -5.31
N THR A 162 -8.66 12.15 -5.41
CA THR A 162 -8.36 13.12 -6.47
C THR A 162 -8.44 12.46 -7.85
N VAL A 163 -7.78 11.31 -8.03
CA VAL A 163 -7.80 10.57 -9.30
C VAL A 163 -9.22 10.15 -9.67
N ALA A 164 -10.01 9.67 -8.71
CA ALA A 164 -11.40 9.32 -8.94
C ALA A 164 -12.22 10.53 -9.42
N GLY A 165 -12.04 11.69 -8.79
CA GLY A 165 -12.66 12.95 -9.21
C GLY A 165 -12.27 13.37 -10.63
N VAL A 166 -10.96 13.36 -10.96
CA VAL A 166 -10.49 13.75 -12.29
C VAL A 166 -10.97 12.80 -13.37
N VAL A 167 -10.90 11.48 -13.13
CA VAL A 167 -11.39 10.47 -14.08
C VAL A 167 -12.89 10.57 -14.25
N GLY A 168 -13.63 10.86 -13.17
CA GLY A 168 -15.06 11.17 -13.23
C GLY A 168 -15.37 12.36 -14.11
N THR A 169 -14.69 13.49 -13.90
CA THR A 169 -14.87 14.68 -14.74
C THR A 169 -14.47 14.41 -16.19
N TRP A 170 -13.38 13.69 -16.45
CA TRP A 170 -12.98 13.28 -17.81
C TRP A 170 -14.04 12.41 -18.51
N TRP A 171 -14.73 11.55 -17.76
CA TRP A 171 -15.77 10.67 -18.29
C TRP A 171 -17.10 11.40 -18.55
N PHE A 172 -17.56 12.21 -17.59
CA PHE A 172 -18.89 12.84 -17.64
C PHE A 172 -18.89 14.24 -18.28
N VAL A 173 -17.77 14.97 -18.23
CA VAL A 173 -17.63 16.34 -18.77
C VAL A 173 -16.30 16.44 -19.53
N PRO A 174 -16.20 15.83 -20.72
CA PRO A 174 -14.93 15.69 -21.43
C PRO A 174 -14.31 17.03 -21.87
N GLU A 175 -15.10 18.11 -21.99
CA GLU A 175 -14.57 19.45 -22.31
C GLU A 175 -13.63 19.98 -21.21
N ASP A 176 -13.92 19.67 -19.93
CA ASP A 176 -13.12 20.12 -18.78
C ASP A 176 -11.98 19.16 -18.43
N GLY A 177 -11.80 18.06 -19.16
CA GLY A 177 -10.87 16.97 -18.84
C GLY A 177 -9.77 16.69 -19.88
N LYS A 178 -9.58 17.56 -20.88
CA LYS A 178 -8.68 17.30 -22.03
C LYS A 178 -7.31 18.02 -21.96
N SER A 179 -6.98 18.67 -20.85
CA SER A 179 -5.73 19.43 -20.70
C SER A 179 -4.87 18.95 -19.53
N CYS A 180 -3.55 19.10 -19.65
CA CYS A 180 -2.58 18.78 -18.60
C CYS A 180 -2.90 19.46 -17.27
N CYS A 181 -3.29 20.73 -17.29
CA CYS A 181 -3.68 21.50 -16.11
C CYS A 181 -5.15 21.89 -16.20
N SER A 182 -6.00 20.90 -16.49
CA SER A 182 -7.43 21.14 -16.61
C SER A 182 -8.05 21.57 -15.28
N PRO A 183 -9.16 22.34 -15.30
CA PRO A 183 -9.93 22.65 -14.09
C PRO A 183 -10.34 21.39 -13.31
N ALA A 184 -10.51 20.25 -14.00
CA ALA A 184 -10.78 18.96 -13.37
C ALA A 184 -9.69 18.54 -12.38
N VAL A 185 -8.41 18.71 -12.72
CA VAL A 185 -7.27 18.34 -11.85
C VAL A 185 -7.25 19.22 -10.60
N ILE A 186 -7.26 20.54 -10.80
CA ILE A 186 -7.16 21.51 -9.69
C ILE A 186 -8.40 21.42 -8.80
N GLY A 187 -9.59 21.36 -9.39
CA GLY A 187 -10.85 21.26 -8.65
C GLY A 187 -10.96 19.97 -7.85
N SER A 188 -10.61 18.82 -8.43
CA SER A 188 -10.66 17.53 -7.71
C SER A 188 -9.62 17.46 -6.60
N TRP A 189 -8.42 18.01 -6.83
CA TRP A 189 -7.38 18.12 -5.81
C TRP A 189 -7.81 19.01 -4.65
N TYR A 190 -8.31 20.20 -4.96
CA TYR A 190 -8.75 21.17 -3.95
C TYR A 190 -9.86 20.60 -3.08
N ARG A 191 -10.89 19.97 -3.69
CA ARG A 191 -11.96 19.29 -2.93
C ARG A 191 -11.43 18.17 -2.04
N SER A 192 -10.51 17.35 -2.56
CA SER A 192 -9.90 16.25 -1.80
C SER A 192 -9.10 16.75 -0.60
N MET A 193 -8.41 17.88 -0.73
CA MET A 193 -7.56 18.47 0.32
C MET A 193 -8.31 19.42 1.27
N THR A 194 -9.57 19.76 0.98
CA THR A 194 -10.36 20.68 1.82
C THR A 194 -11.64 20.02 2.33
N SER A 195 -12.69 19.98 1.51
CA SER A 195 -14.02 19.49 1.89
C SER A 195 -14.03 18.01 2.25
N SER A 196 -13.28 17.19 1.52
CA SER A 196 -13.25 15.74 1.69
C SER A 196 -12.14 15.24 2.62
N LEU A 197 -11.23 16.14 3.05
CA LEU A 197 -10.07 15.77 3.84
C LEU A 197 -10.46 15.10 5.16
N GLY A 198 -11.51 15.57 5.84
CA GLY A 198 -11.99 14.96 7.08
C GLY A 198 -12.42 13.50 6.89
N SER A 199 -13.13 13.21 5.80
CA SER A 199 -13.54 11.84 5.44
C SER A 199 -12.34 10.95 5.09
N ILE A 200 -11.36 11.50 4.37
CA ILE A 200 -10.12 10.81 4.01
C ILE A 200 -9.31 10.49 5.27
N CYS A 201 -9.14 11.45 6.19
CA CYS A 201 -8.45 11.27 7.46
C CYS A 201 -9.13 10.19 8.32
N PHE A 202 -10.45 10.22 8.43
CA PHE A 202 -11.19 9.25 9.24
C PHE A 202 -10.99 7.81 8.74
N GLY A 203 -11.19 7.55 7.44
CA GLY A 203 -10.97 6.21 6.88
C GLY A 203 -9.50 5.77 6.93
N SER A 204 -8.56 6.72 6.79
CA SER A 204 -7.12 6.46 6.88
C SER A 204 -6.66 6.12 8.29
N LEU A 205 -7.27 6.72 9.31
CA LEU A 205 -6.96 6.47 10.73
C LEU A 205 -7.28 5.04 11.14
N LEU A 206 -8.40 4.49 10.67
CA LEU A 206 -8.80 3.11 10.97
C LEU A 206 -7.74 2.11 10.51
N VAL A 207 -7.27 2.25 9.26
CA VAL A 207 -6.22 1.38 8.72
C VAL A 207 -4.89 1.59 9.44
N ALA A 208 -4.53 2.84 9.74
CA ALA A 208 -3.28 3.17 10.41
C ALA A 208 -3.16 2.57 11.81
N ILE A 209 -4.24 2.56 12.59
CA ILE A 209 -4.26 1.95 13.93
C ILE A 209 -4.02 0.44 13.82
N ILE A 210 -4.68 -0.24 12.87
CA ILE A 210 -4.52 -1.69 12.67
C ILE A 210 -3.10 -2.02 12.20
N GLN A 211 -2.53 -1.24 11.28
CA GLN A 211 -1.15 -1.39 10.82
C GLN A 211 -0.14 -1.20 11.96
N ALA A 212 -0.37 -0.23 12.83
CA ALA A 212 0.46 -0.02 14.02
C ALA A 212 0.36 -1.22 14.99
N LEU A 213 -0.85 -1.70 15.28
CA LEU A 213 -1.07 -2.87 16.15
C LEU A 213 -0.40 -4.13 15.58
N ARG A 214 -0.54 -4.37 14.28
CA ARG A 214 0.09 -5.50 13.59
C ARG A 214 1.61 -5.42 13.67
N THR A 215 2.17 -4.25 13.42
CA THR A 215 3.63 -4.04 13.51
C THR A 215 4.15 -4.32 14.92
N MET A 216 3.43 -3.88 15.95
CA MET A 216 3.79 -4.19 17.34
C MET A 216 3.63 -5.66 17.70
N ALA A 217 2.54 -6.32 17.27
CA ALA A 217 2.34 -7.74 17.49
C ALA A 217 3.47 -8.58 16.88
N ASN A 218 3.92 -8.19 15.68
CA ASN A 218 5.04 -8.84 14.99
C ASN A 218 6.36 -8.62 15.72
N ALA A 219 6.61 -7.40 16.21
CA ALA A 219 7.78 -7.10 17.02
C ALA A 219 7.78 -7.88 18.35
N ALA A 220 6.63 -8.00 19.03
CA ALA A 220 6.50 -8.77 20.26
C ALA A 220 6.72 -10.27 20.02
N ARG A 221 6.20 -10.83 18.92
CA ARG A 221 6.40 -12.22 18.54
C ARG A 221 7.87 -12.57 18.34
N SER A 222 8.66 -11.64 17.83
CA SER A 222 10.10 -11.85 17.62
C SER A 222 10.91 -11.93 18.92
N GLN A 223 10.33 -11.54 20.06
CA GLN A 223 11.01 -11.47 21.35
C GLN A 223 10.52 -12.52 22.37
N ASP A 224 9.46 -13.27 22.08
CA ASP A 224 8.78 -14.13 23.05
C ASP A 224 8.92 -15.63 22.74
N ASP A 225 9.39 -16.40 23.72
CA ASP A 225 9.62 -17.85 23.64
C ASP A 225 8.39 -18.69 24.05
N GLY A 226 7.33 -18.07 24.59
CA GLY A 226 6.19 -18.80 25.19
C GLY A 226 4.82 -18.61 24.51
N ASN A 227 4.49 -17.40 24.05
CA ASN A 227 3.11 -17.05 23.63
C ASN A 227 2.95 -16.84 22.11
N GLY A 228 3.89 -17.37 21.31
CA GLY A 228 3.94 -17.17 19.85
C GLY A 228 2.67 -17.58 19.08
N MET A 229 1.90 -18.55 19.58
CA MET A 229 0.65 -18.99 18.92
C MET A 229 -0.50 -17.98 19.05
N LEU A 230 -0.68 -17.37 20.23
CA LEU A 230 -1.68 -16.32 20.44
C LEU A 230 -1.35 -15.07 19.62
N LEU A 231 -0.07 -14.69 19.57
CA LEU A 231 0.40 -13.58 18.75
C LEU A 231 0.23 -13.84 17.25
N CYS A 232 0.43 -15.09 16.80
CA CYS A 232 0.17 -15.48 15.42
C CYS A 232 -1.32 -15.38 15.05
N LEU A 233 -2.23 -15.77 15.95
CA LEU A 233 -3.67 -15.62 15.75
C LEU A 233 -4.08 -14.14 15.71
N ALA A 234 -3.53 -13.32 16.61
CA ALA A 234 -3.77 -11.88 16.61
C ALA A 234 -3.26 -11.21 15.33
N GLU A 235 -2.06 -11.56 14.85
CA GLU A 235 -1.51 -11.08 13.58
C GLU A 235 -2.41 -11.47 12.41
N CYS A 236 -2.92 -12.70 12.37
CA CYS A 236 -3.84 -13.16 11.34
C CYS A 236 -5.14 -12.36 11.33
N ILE A 237 -5.78 -12.18 12.50
CA ILE A 237 -7.01 -11.41 12.63
C ILE A 237 -6.79 -9.94 12.22
N LEU A 238 -5.70 -9.32 12.67
CA LEU A 238 -5.35 -7.95 12.29
C LEU A 238 -5.09 -7.83 10.79
N SER A 239 -4.42 -8.80 10.17
CA SER A 239 -4.19 -8.83 8.72
C SER A 239 -5.49 -8.99 7.93
N CYS A 240 -6.42 -9.82 8.40
CA CYS A 240 -7.76 -9.94 7.81
C CYS A 240 -8.53 -8.63 7.94
N LEU A 241 -8.54 -8.02 9.12
CA LEU A 241 -9.24 -6.76 9.37
C LEU A 241 -8.67 -5.60 8.53
N GLU A 242 -7.34 -5.50 8.46
CA GLU A 242 -6.65 -4.53 7.60
C GLU A 242 -7.11 -4.68 6.15
N SER A 243 -7.11 -5.91 5.63
CA SER A 243 -7.51 -6.20 4.24
C SER A 243 -8.97 -5.81 3.96
N ILE A 244 -9.88 -6.08 4.90
CA ILE A 244 -11.31 -5.73 4.78
C ILE A 244 -11.49 -4.21 4.75
N ILE A 245 -10.84 -3.49 5.67
CA ILE A 245 -10.98 -2.02 5.75
C ILE A 245 -10.30 -1.35 4.55
N GLU A 246 -9.14 -1.82 4.10
CA GLU A 246 -8.50 -1.29 2.89
C GLU A 246 -9.36 -1.50 1.65
N TYR A 247 -10.01 -2.66 1.53
CA TYR A 247 -10.95 -2.92 0.45
C TYR A 247 -12.14 -1.96 0.48
N PHE A 248 -12.74 -1.76 1.65
CA PHE A 248 -13.85 -0.83 1.83
C PHE A 248 -13.46 0.61 1.52
N ASN A 249 -12.34 1.06 2.09
CA ASN A 249 -11.74 2.38 1.84
C ASN A 249 -11.54 2.65 0.35
N LYS A 250 -11.04 1.66 -0.40
CA LYS A 250 -10.77 1.80 -1.83
C LYS A 250 -12.02 2.20 -2.61
N TRP A 251 -13.18 1.63 -2.28
CA TRP A 251 -14.45 1.96 -2.94
C TRP A 251 -15.07 3.22 -2.35
N ALA A 252 -15.08 3.36 -1.02
CA ALA A 252 -15.63 4.54 -0.36
C ALA A 252 -14.96 5.83 -0.88
N PHE A 253 -13.64 5.85 -1.01
CA PHE A 253 -12.92 7.03 -1.51
C PHE A 253 -13.17 7.33 -3.00
N VAL A 254 -13.63 6.37 -3.79
CA VAL A 254 -14.12 6.63 -5.16
C VAL A 254 -15.41 7.44 -5.11
N TYR A 255 -16.37 7.08 -4.24
CA TYR A 255 -17.59 7.85 -4.03
C TYR A 255 -17.33 9.23 -3.44
N VAL A 256 -16.39 9.33 -2.49
CA VAL A 256 -15.94 10.63 -1.93
C VAL A 256 -15.36 11.51 -3.04
N GLY A 257 -14.53 10.95 -3.93
CA GLY A 257 -13.91 11.70 -5.03
C GLY A 257 -14.88 12.09 -6.15
N LEU A 258 -15.82 11.22 -6.50
CA LEU A 258 -16.80 11.44 -7.57
C LEU A 258 -17.96 12.34 -7.16
N TYR A 259 -18.55 12.07 -5.99
CA TYR A 259 -19.81 12.68 -5.56
C TYR A 259 -19.66 13.62 -4.37
N GLY A 260 -18.51 13.61 -3.68
CA GLY A 260 -18.30 14.44 -2.50
C GLY A 260 -19.01 13.94 -1.25
N TYR A 261 -19.41 12.67 -1.20
CA TYR A 261 -20.07 12.08 -0.03
C TYR A 261 -19.17 12.04 1.21
N SER A 262 -19.79 12.03 2.38
CA SER A 262 -19.09 11.76 3.64
C SER A 262 -18.61 10.30 3.69
N TYR A 263 -17.55 9.99 4.46
CA TYR A 263 -17.01 8.63 4.53
C TYR A 263 -18.06 7.56 4.90
N ILE A 264 -18.93 7.87 5.88
CA ILE A 264 -19.97 6.94 6.34
C ILE A 264 -21.04 6.75 5.26
N GLU A 265 -21.44 7.83 4.58
CA GLU A 265 -22.43 7.77 3.51
C GLU A 265 -21.88 7.05 2.28
N ALA A 266 -20.66 7.37 1.87
CA ALA A 266 -19.93 6.64 0.84
C ALA A 266 -19.88 5.15 1.18
N GLY A 267 -19.55 4.83 2.43
CA GLY A 267 -19.49 3.46 2.92
C GLY A 267 -20.82 2.69 2.92
N LYS A 268 -21.96 3.38 2.99
CA LYS A 268 -23.29 2.74 2.83
C LYS A 268 -23.66 2.47 1.37
N ASN A 269 -23.01 3.17 0.45
CA ASN A 269 -23.24 3.09 -0.99
C ASN A 269 -22.23 2.18 -1.71
N VAL A 270 -21.25 1.64 -0.97
CA VAL A 270 -20.29 0.59 -1.41
C VAL A 270 -20.94 -0.77 -1.28
#